data_AF-Q05DN0-F1
#
_entry.id   AF-Q05DN0-F1
#
_cell.length_a   1.000
_cell.length_b   1.000
_cell.length_c   1.000
_cell.angle_alpha   90.00
_cell.angle_beta   90.00
_cell.angle_gamma   90.00
#
_symmetry.space_group_name_H-M   'P 1'
#
loop_
_entity.id
_entity.type
_entity.pdbx_description
1 polymer ?
#
loop_
_entity_poly.entity_id
_entity_poly.type
_entity_poly.pdbx_seq_one_letter_code
_entity_poly.pdbx_strand_id
1 'polypeptide(L)'
;MSRKISKESKKVNISSSLESEDISLETTVPTDDISSSEEREGKVRITRQLIERKELLHNIQLLKIELSQKTMMIDNLKVDYLTKIEELEEKLNDALHQKQLLTLRLDNQLAFQQKDASKYQELMKQEMETILLRQKQLEETNLQLREKAGDVRRNLRDFELTEEQYIKLKAFPEDQLSIPEYVSVRFYELVNPLRKEICELQVKKNILAEELSTNKNQLKQLTETYEEDRKNYSEVQIRCQRLALELADTKQLIQQGDYRQENYDKVKSERDALEQEVIELRRKHEILEASHMIQTKERSELSKEVVTLEQTVTLLQKDKEYLNRQNMELSVRCAHEEDRLERLQAQLEESKKAREEMYEKYVASRDHYKTEYENKLHDELEQIRLKTNQEIDQLRNASREMYERKKKKKKKKK
;
A
#
# COMPACT_ATOMS: atom_id res chain seq x y z
N MET A 1 11.16 100.57 -21.19
CA MET A 1 12.61 100.58 -20.88
C MET A 1 13.33 101.18 -22.10
N SER A 2 13.23 102.47 -22.33
CA SER A 2 14.04 103.56 -21.74
C SER A 2 15.29 103.87 -22.55
N ARG A 3 15.27 105.09 -23.13
CA ARG A 3 16.40 105.91 -23.62
C ARG A 3 16.96 105.47 -24.99
N LYS A 4 17.14 106.33 -26.00
CA LYS A 4 17.39 107.78 -26.00
C LYS A 4 16.86 108.42 -27.30
N ILE A 5 16.15 109.54 -27.13
CA ILE A 5 15.71 110.49 -28.15
C ILE A 5 16.84 111.52 -28.38
N SER A 6 16.72 112.27 -29.47
CA SER A 6 17.18 113.66 -29.71
C SER A 6 18.51 113.79 -30.45
N LYS A 7 18.73 114.74 -31.37
CA LYS A 7 17.94 115.89 -31.85
C LYS A 7 18.68 116.52 -33.05
N GLU A 8 17.92 117.26 -33.87
CA GLU A 8 18.26 118.53 -34.58
C GLU A 8 19.48 118.56 -35.52
N SER A 9 19.34 118.77 -36.82
CA SER A 9 18.94 120.02 -37.52
C SER A 9 19.80 121.26 -37.20
N LYS A 10 20.68 121.61 -38.15
CA LYS A 10 21.10 122.97 -38.57
C LYS A 10 21.29 122.83 -40.08
N LYS A 11 20.58 123.46 -41.02
CA LYS A 11 20.13 124.86 -41.19
C LYS A 11 21.21 125.89 -40.84
N VAL A 12 22.02 126.21 -41.86
CA VAL A 12 22.50 127.54 -42.25
C VAL A 12 22.66 127.49 -43.79
N ASN A 13 21.59 127.69 -44.57
CA ASN A 13 21.39 128.92 -45.36
C ASN A 13 21.98 130.20 -44.77
N ILE A 14 22.36 131.10 -45.68
CA ILE A 14 22.46 132.58 -45.60
C ILE A 14 23.83 132.97 -46.15
N SER A 15 23.88 133.30 -47.45
CA SER A 15 23.80 134.68 -47.97
C SER A 15 25.23 135.17 -48.22
N SER A 16 25.52 135.96 -49.24
CA SER A 16 24.87 137.22 -49.60
C SER A 16 25.23 137.53 -51.05
N SER A 17 24.29 138.01 -51.87
CA SER A 17 24.13 139.46 -52.15
C SER A 17 25.37 139.97 -52.89
N LEU A 18 25.30 140.38 -54.14
CA LEU A 18 24.55 141.53 -54.65
C LEU A 18 24.43 141.35 -56.18
N GLU A 19 23.25 141.51 -56.79
CA GLU A 19 22.69 142.80 -57.25
C GLU A 19 23.52 143.36 -58.42
N SER A 20 22.94 143.39 -59.63
CA SER A 20 22.46 144.62 -60.31
C SER A 20 23.58 145.67 -60.46
N GLU A 21 23.79 146.33 -61.58
CA GLU A 21 22.90 146.75 -62.65
C GLU A 21 23.80 147.37 -63.74
N ASP A 22 23.18 147.62 -64.89
CA ASP A 22 23.67 148.38 -66.03
C ASP A 22 24.68 149.49 -65.75
N ILE A 23 25.73 149.57 -66.57
CA ILE A 23 26.30 150.85 -66.97
C ILE A 23 26.42 150.86 -68.51
N SER A 24 25.45 151.56 -69.08
CA SER A 24 25.42 152.10 -70.43
C SER A 24 26.44 153.24 -70.60
N LEU A 25 26.60 153.70 -71.86
CA LEU A 25 27.23 154.96 -72.33
C LEU A 25 28.76 154.86 -72.53
N GLU A 26 29.39 155.42 -73.55
CA GLU A 26 28.93 156.36 -74.58
C GLU A 26 29.96 156.39 -75.72
N THR A 27 29.44 156.57 -76.92
CA THR A 27 30.05 157.31 -78.04
C THR A 27 30.96 158.47 -77.60
N THR A 28 32.10 158.66 -78.27
CA THR A 28 32.31 159.85 -79.13
C THR A 28 33.66 159.81 -79.86
N VAL A 29 33.58 160.00 -81.17
CA VAL A 29 34.64 160.53 -82.04
C VAL A 29 34.80 162.03 -81.75
N PRO A 30 36.00 162.62 -81.89
CA PRO A 30 36.09 163.84 -82.71
C PRO A 30 37.25 163.81 -83.73
N THR A 31 36.95 164.38 -84.89
CA THR A 31 37.75 164.56 -86.11
C THR A 31 38.41 165.96 -86.19
N ASP A 32 39.53 166.00 -86.93
CA ASP A 32 40.11 167.06 -87.79
C ASP A 32 40.69 168.39 -87.22
N ASP A 33 41.94 168.75 -87.62
CA ASP A 33 42.22 169.73 -88.70
C ASP A 33 43.73 170.06 -88.94
N ILE A 34 44.18 169.81 -90.18
CA ILE A 34 45.10 170.53 -91.12
C ILE A 34 46.12 171.61 -90.63
N SER A 35 47.35 171.61 -91.18
CA SER A 35 47.89 172.71 -92.03
C SER A 35 49.34 172.46 -92.55
N SER A 36 49.65 173.00 -93.73
CA SER A 36 50.81 172.79 -94.61
C SER A 36 51.85 173.95 -94.63
N SER A 37 52.95 173.75 -95.41
CA SER A 37 53.85 174.74 -96.10
C SER A 37 54.80 175.62 -95.26
N GLU A 38 56.00 176.09 -95.65
CA GLU A 38 56.82 176.05 -96.89
C GLU A 38 58.26 176.59 -96.62
N GLU A 39 59.21 176.18 -97.48
CA GLU A 39 60.39 176.87 -98.05
C GLU A 39 61.46 177.72 -97.27
N ARG A 40 62.74 177.35 -97.51
CA ARG A 40 63.82 178.09 -98.25
C ARG A 40 65.20 178.28 -97.62
N GLU A 41 66.18 177.84 -98.44
CA GLU A 41 67.56 178.27 -98.76
C GLU A 41 68.45 179.06 -97.77
N GLY A 42 69.74 178.69 -97.72
CA GLY A 42 70.79 179.58 -97.23
C GLY A 42 72.21 179.01 -97.09
N LYS A 43 72.83 178.70 -98.25
CA LYS A 43 74.27 178.58 -98.59
C LYS A 43 75.39 178.85 -97.54
N VAL A 44 76.34 177.89 -97.52
CA VAL A 44 77.83 178.04 -97.36
C VAL A 44 78.32 178.24 -95.91
N ARG A 45 79.22 177.47 -95.28
CA ARG A 45 80.47 176.76 -95.66
C ARG A 45 80.69 175.61 -94.66
N ILE A 46 81.19 174.45 -95.11
CA ILE A 46 81.11 173.16 -94.42
C ILE A 46 82.42 172.83 -93.67
N THR A 47 82.33 172.44 -92.39
CA THR A 47 83.39 171.72 -91.67
C THR A 47 82.81 170.63 -90.73
N ARG A 48 83.36 169.42 -90.86
CA ARG A 48 83.26 168.11 -90.16
C ARG A 48 82.29 167.85 -88.97
N GLN A 49 82.01 168.76 -88.04
CA GLN A 49 81.26 168.46 -86.79
C GLN A 49 79.73 168.28 -86.97
N LEU A 50 79.17 168.79 -88.06
CA LEU A 50 77.73 168.72 -88.33
C LEU A 50 77.28 167.35 -88.88
N ILE A 51 78.22 166.59 -89.45
CA ILE A 51 77.95 165.30 -90.09
C ILE A 51 77.74 164.22 -89.00
N GLU A 52 78.59 164.17 -87.97
CA GLU A 52 78.45 163.23 -86.85
C GLU A 52 77.14 163.42 -86.06
N ARG A 53 76.68 164.67 -85.89
CA ARG A 53 75.41 164.95 -85.21
C ARG A 53 74.20 164.47 -86.01
N LYS A 54 74.26 164.52 -87.35
CA LYS A 54 73.20 163.98 -88.22
C LYS A 54 73.21 162.45 -88.24
N GLU A 55 74.38 161.81 -88.22
CA GLU A 55 74.48 160.35 -88.13
C GLU A 55 73.92 159.81 -86.79
N LEU A 56 74.22 160.47 -85.67
CA LEU A 56 73.64 160.09 -84.37
C LEU A 56 72.12 160.24 -84.33
N LEU A 57 71.56 161.29 -84.92
CA LEU A 57 70.11 161.47 -85.01
C LEU A 57 69.43 160.39 -85.86
N HIS A 58 70.07 160.00 -86.97
CA HIS A 58 69.56 158.91 -87.82
C HIS A 58 69.58 157.56 -87.09
N ASN A 59 70.65 157.25 -86.35
CA ASN A 59 70.74 156.03 -85.54
C ASN A 59 69.68 155.98 -84.43
N ILE A 60 69.35 157.11 -83.81
CA ILE A 60 68.27 157.19 -82.81
C ILE A 60 66.89 156.93 -83.46
N GLN A 61 66.67 157.45 -84.67
CA GLN A 61 65.42 157.16 -85.40
C GLN A 61 65.31 155.68 -85.77
N LEU A 62 66.39 155.05 -86.22
CA LEU A 62 66.44 153.62 -86.49
C LEU A 62 66.11 152.79 -85.25
N LEU A 63 66.72 153.10 -84.11
CA LEU A 63 66.43 152.41 -82.84
C LEU A 63 64.98 152.60 -82.37
N LYS A 64 64.38 153.77 -82.60
CA LYS A 64 62.95 153.98 -82.32
C LYS A 64 62.06 153.12 -83.19
N ILE A 65 62.39 152.98 -84.47
CA ILE A 65 61.64 152.11 -85.40
C ILE A 65 61.78 150.65 -84.96
N GLU A 66 63.00 150.17 -84.66
CA GLU A 66 63.21 148.81 -84.16
C GLU A 66 62.47 148.56 -82.84
N LEU A 67 62.49 149.51 -81.91
CA LEU A 67 61.74 149.40 -80.66
C LEU A 67 60.23 149.29 -80.92
N SER A 68 59.69 150.10 -81.84
CA SER A 68 58.28 150.03 -82.21
C SER A 68 57.92 148.68 -82.86
N GLN A 69 58.78 148.15 -83.73
CA GLN A 69 58.58 146.85 -84.37
C GLN A 69 58.63 145.72 -83.35
N LYS A 70 59.59 145.75 -82.40
CA LYS A 70 59.66 144.78 -81.31
C LYS A 70 58.46 144.88 -80.38
N THR A 71 57.98 146.09 -80.11
CA THR A 71 56.76 146.32 -79.30
C THR A 71 55.55 145.72 -80.00
N MET A 72 55.38 146.00 -81.31
CA MET A 72 54.29 145.44 -82.11
C MET A 72 54.35 143.90 -82.18
N MET A 73 55.56 143.33 -82.26
CA MET A 73 55.77 141.88 -82.23
C MET A 73 55.35 141.27 -80.88
N ILE A 74 55.66 141.94 -79.78
CA ILE A 74 55.26 141.51 -78.43
C ILE A 74 53.73 141.57 -78.29
N ASP A 75 53.10 142.62 -78.80
CA ASP A 75 51.64 142.75 -78.71
C ASP A 75 50.92 141.72 -79.58
N ASN A 76 51.44 141.41 -80.78
CA ASN A 76 50.93 140.30 -81.58
C ASN A 76 51.04 138.96 -80.84
N LEU A 77 52.19 138.67 -80.22
CA LEU A 77 52.36 137.44 -79.43
C LEU A 77 51.41 137.39 -78.23
N LYS A 78 51.14 138.53 -77.58
CA LYS A 78 50.14 138.59 -76.49
C LYS A 78 48.74 138.27 -77.00
N VAL A 79 48.34 138.79 -78.15
CA VAL A 79 47.04 138.48 -78.77
C VAL A 79 46.94 136.99 -79.12
N ASP A 80 48.00 136.39 -79.68
CA ASP A 80 48.05 134.96 -79.97
C ASP A 80 47.96 134.10 -78.69
N TYR A 81 48.61 134.51 -77.60
CA TYR A 81 48.48 133.80 -76.32
C TYR A 81 47.12 134.01 -75.66
N LEU A 82 46.53 135.19 -75.77
CA LEU A 82 45.18 135.47 -75.25
C LEU A 82 44.12 134.63 -75.98
N THR A 83 44.16 134.62 -77.32
CA THR A 83 43.28 133.75 -78.12
C THR A 83 43.49 132.28 -77.80
N LYS A 84 44.75 131.85 -77.57
CA LYS A 84 45.02 130.48 -77.12
C LYS A 84 44.43 130.15 -75.74
N ILE A 85 44.45 131.10 -74.82
CA ILE A 85 43.84 130.95 -73.49
C ILE A 85 42.33 130.82 -73.64
N GLU A 86 41.68 131.70 -74.42
CA GLU A 86 40.24 131.65 -74.70
C GLU A 86 39.83 130.30 -75.30
N GLU A 87 40.56 129.80 -76.31
CA GLU A 87 40.31 128.47 -76.89
C GLU A 87 40.44 127.32 -75.87
N LEU A 88 41.39 127.43 -74.94
CA LEU A 88 41.59 126.41 -73.91
C LEU A 88 40.52 126.49 -72.82
N GLU A 89 40.03 127.69 -72.49
CA GLU A 89 38.91 127.90 -71.58
C GLU A 89 37.60 127.39 -72.16
N GLU A 90 37.35 127.62 -73.45
CA GLU A 90 36.18 127.06 -74.16
C GLU A 90 36.22 125.53 -74.15
N LYS A 91 37.37 124.93 -74.48
CA LYS A 91 37.56 123.47 -74.41
C LYS A 91 37.38 122.92 -72.99
N LEU A 92 37.84 123.64 -71.98
CA LEU A 92 37.64 123.25 -70.58
C LEU A 92 36.15 123.30 -70.21
N ASN A 93 35.44 124.33 -70.63
CA ASN A 93 34.00 124.47 -70.39
C ASN A 93 33.21 123.37 -71.08
N ASP A 94 33.54 123.02 -72.32
CA ASP A 94 32.93 121.90 -73.05
C ASP A 94 33.18 120.56 -72.33
N ALA A 95 34.41 120.32 -71.87
CA ALA A 95 34.75 119.12 -71.10
C ALA A 95 33.98 119.06 -69.77
N LEU A 96 33.82 120.19 -69.08
CA LEU A 96 33.02 120.28 -67.86
C LEU A 96 31.55 120.01 -68.12
N HIS A 97 30.99 120.54 -69.21
CA HIS A 97 29.61 120.30 -69.58
C HIS A 97 29.37 118.82 -69.94
N GLN A 98 30.27 118.20 -70.72
CA GLN A 98 30.22 116.77 -71.01
C GLN A 98 30.30 115.91 -69.75
N LYS A 99 31.18 116.26 -68.78
CA LYS A 99 31.27 115.58 -67.49
C LYS A 99 29.95 115.68 -66.71
N GLN A 100 29.34 116.87 -66.64
CA GLN A 100 28.05 117.06 -65.96
C GLN A 100 26.95 116.20 -66.62
N LEU A 101 26.89 116.18 -67.95
CA LEU A 101 25.91 115.39 -68.69
C LEU A 101 26.09 113.88 -68.44
N LEU A 102 27.33 113.38 -68.43
CA LEU A 102 27.65 111.99 -68.10
C LEU A 102 27.28 111.65 -66.65
N THR A 103 27.54 112.57 -65.72
CA THR A 103 27.19 112.39 -64.30
C THR A 103 25.68 112.26 -64.13
N LEU A 104 24.90 113.17 -64.74
CA LEU A 104 23.43 113.08 -64.73
C LEU A 104 22.91 111.80 -65.38
N ARG A 105 23.55 111.32 -66.45
CA ARG A 105 23.17 110.06 -67.10
C ARG A 105 23.41 108.86 -66.18
N LEU A 106 24.55 108.84 -65.47
CA LEU A 106 24.87 107.78 -64.52
C LEU A 106 23.94 107.81 -63.31
N ASP A 107 23.68 108.99 -62.75
CA ASP A 107 22.76 109.17 -61.62
C ASP A 107 21.34 108.72 -61.98
N ASN A 108 20.86 109.05 -63.18
CA ASN A 108 19.58 108.58 -63.68
C ASN A 108 19.54 107.06 -63.86
N GLN A 109 20.62 106.44 -64.36
CA GLN A 109 20.72 104.97 -64.47
C GLN A 109 20.71 104.29 -63.10
N LEU A 110 21.47 104.82 -62.13
CA LEU A 110 21.49 104.31 -60.76
C LEU A 110 20.12 104.44 -60.08
N ALA A 111 19.45 105.59 -60.25
CA ALA A 111 18.11 105.81 -59.71
C ALA A 111 17.09 104.84 -60.33
N PHE A 112 17.19 104.55 -61.63
CA PHE A 112 16.33 103.57 -62.29
C PHE A 112 16.57 102.15 -61.75
N GLN A 113 17.83 101.72 -61.65
CA GLN A 113 18.18 100.41 -61.08
C GLN A 113 17.73 100.26 -59.63
N GLN A 114 17.86 101.31 -58.80
CA GLN A 114 17.38 101.30 -57.42
C GLN A 114 15.84 101.17 -57.35
N LYS A 115 15.12 101.88 -58.22
CA LYS A 115 13.66 101.77 -58.30
C LYS A 115 13.21 100.38 -58.74
N ASP A 116 13.85 99.79 -59.75
CA ASP A 116 13.53 98.45 -60.21
C ASP A 116 13.87 97.39 -59.15
N ALA A 117 15.03 97.47 -58.51
CA ALA A 117 15.39 96.59 -57.39
C ALA A 117 14.37 96.68 -56.24
N SER A 118 13.89 97.90 -55.93
CA SER A 118 12.85 98.11 -54.91
C SER A 118 11.52 97.45 -55.30
N LYS A 119 11.09 97.60 -56.57
CA LYS A 119 9.88 96.93 -57.08
C LYS A 119 9.99 95.41 -57.04
N TYR A 120 11.14 94.85 -57.44
CA TYR A 120 11.38 93.41 -57.35
C TYR A 120 11.36 92.92 -55.90
N GLN A 121 11.94 93.67 -54.97
CA GLN A 121 11.86 93.34 -53.54
C GLN A 121 10.43 93.43 -53.00
N GLU A 122 9.64 94.41 -53.42
CA GLU A 122 8.23 94.52 -53.04
C GLU A 122 7.40 93.36 -53.58
N LEU A 123 7.57 92.99 -54.85
CA LEU A 123 6.89 91.83 -55.44
C LEU A 123 7.27 90.53 -54.72
N MET A 124 8.57 90.32 -54.46
CA MET A 124 9.05 89.13 -53.75
C MET A 124 8.53 89.09 -52.30
N LYS A 125 8.40 90.25 -51.64
CA LYS A 125 7.76 90.33 -50.32
C LYS A 125 6.28 89.96 -50.39
N GLN A 126 5.54 90.49 -51.37
CA GLN A 126 4.12 90.15 -51.55
C GLN A 126 3.93 88.66 -51.83
N GLU A 127 4.74 88.07 -52.72
CA GLU A 127 4.70 86.63 -53.01
C GLU A 127 5.02 85.82 -51.74
N MET A 128 6.07 86.19 -50.99
CA MET A 128 6.41 85.54 -49.73
C MET A 128 5.27 85.63 -48.71
N GLU A 129 4.62 86.79 -48.59
CA GLU A 129 3.46 86.98 -47.71
C GLU A 129 2.28 86.09 -48.12
N THR A 130 2.00 85.94 -49.41
CA THR A 130 0.94 85.03 -49.89
C THR A 130 1.24 83.56 -49.59
N ILE A 131 2.49 83.14 -49.74
CA ILE A 131 2.94 81.77 -49.42
C ILE A 131 2.81 81.54 -47.91
N LEU A 132 3.27 82.47 -47.08
CA LEU A 132 3.16 82.38 -45.63
C LEU A 132 1.70 82.31 -45.16
N LEU A 133 0.82 83.12 -45.75
CA LEU A 133 -0.61 83.07 -45.44
C LEU A 133 -1.20 81.70 -45.82
N ARG A 134 -0.85 81.17 -46.99
CA ARG A 134 -1.31 79.84 -47.42
C ARG A 134 -0.78 78.73 -46.53
N GLN A 135 0.49 78.79 -46.12
CA GLN A 135 1.09 77.85 -45.19
C GLN A 135 0.35 77.87 -43.85
N LYS A 136 0.08 79.05 -43.31
CA LYS A 136 -0.67 79.19 -42.05
C LYS A 136 -2.07 78.56 -42.13
N GLN A 137 -2.81 78.78 -43.22
CA GLN A 137 -4.09 78.12 -43.45
C GLN A 137 -3.97 76.59 -43.51
N LEU A 138 -2.95 76.07 -44.18
CA LEU A 138 -2.71 74.62 -44.26
C LEU A 138 -2.36 74.04 -42.88
N GLU A 139 -1.55 74.73 -42.07
CA GLU A 139 -1.23 74.30 -40.71
C GLU A 139 -2.47 74.30 -39.79
N GLU A 140 -3.30 75.33 -39.87
CA GLU A 140 -4.58 75.40 -39.13
C GLU A 140 -5.53 74.27 -39.54
N THR A 141 -5.68 74.00 -40.84
CA THR A 141 -6.52 72.87 -41.31
C THR A 141 -5.95 71.52 -40.88
N ASN A 142 -4.63 71.34 -40.89
CA ASN A 142 -4.00 70.10 -40.43
C ASN A 142 -4.22 69.87 -38.93
N LEU A 143 -4.10 70.92 -38.11
CA LEU A 143 -4.42 70.87 -36.68
C LEU A 143 -5.88 70.45 -36.45
N GLN A 144 -6.83 71.08 -37.13
CA GLN A 144 -8.26 70.72 -37.03
C GLN A 144 -8.53 69.27 -37.46
N LEU A 145 -7.87 68.79 -38.51
CA LEU A 145 -7.99 67.40 -38.95
C LEU A 145 -7.42 66.42 -37.92
N ARG A 146 -6.29 66.75 -37.27
CA ARG A 146 -5.69 65.94 -36.20
C ARG A 146 -6.60 65.88 -34.97
N GLU A 147 -7.21 67.01 -34.59
CA GLU A 147 -8.18 67.07 -33.50
C GLU A 147 -9.41 66.21 -33.81
N LYS A 148 -10.03 66.39 -34.99
CA LYS A 148 -11.16 65.56 -35.44
C LYS A 148 -10.83 64.07 -35.46
N ALA A 149 -9.64 63.69 -35.94
CA ALA A 149 -9.19 62.29 -35.91
C ALA A 149 -8.94 61.78 -34.47
N GLY A 150 -8.54 62.66 -33.55
CA GLY A 150 -8.44 62.36 -32.12
C GLY A 150 -9.80 62.14 -31.48
N ASP A 151 -10.79 62.96 -31.82
CA ASP A 151 -12.17 62.86 -31.34
C ASP A 151 -12.82 61.56 -31.81
N VAL A 152 -12.67 61.23 -33.10
CA VAL A 152 -13.13 59.94 -33.62
C VAL A 152 -12.52 58.80 -32.80
N ARG A 153 -11.19 58.75 -32.63
CA ARG A 153 -10.53 57.68 -31.85
C ARG A 153 -11.00 57.57 -30.40
N ARG A 154 -11.35 58.68 -29.74
CA ARG A 154 -11.91 58.67 -28.39
C ARG A 154 -13.33 58.11 -28.40
N ASN A 155 -14.15 58.53 -29.36
CA ASN A 155 -15.52 58.04 -29.52
C ASN A 155 -15.58 56.55 -29.90
N LEU A 156 -14.53 56.00 -30.53
CA LEU A 156 -14.47 54.56 -30.86
C LEU A 156 -13.98 53.67 -29.69
N ARG A 157 -13.74 54.18 -28.48
CA ARG A 157 -13.28 53.34 -27.34
C ARG A 157 -14.41 52.54 -26.70
N ASP A 158 -15.56 53.16 -26.52
CA ASP A 158 -16.66 52.62 -25.74
C ASP A 158 -17.86 52.38 -26.66
N PHE A 159 -17.88 51.23 -27.32
CA PHE A 159 -19.00 50.80 -28.15
C PHE A 159 -19.92 49.86 -27.39
N GLU A 160 -21.01 50.41 -26.87
CA GLU A 160 -22.11 49.63 -26.33
C GLU A 160 -23.40 50.03 -27.05
N LEU A 161 -23.81 49.19 -28.00
CA LEU A 161 -25.12 49.29 -28.64
C LEU A 161 -26.07 48.30 -28.00
N THR A 162 -27.23 48.79 -27.61
CA THR A 162 -28.39 47.94 -27.31
C THR A 162 -29.05 47.45 -28.60
N GLU A 163 -29.76 46.33 -28.54
CA GLU A 163 -30.44 45.72 -29.71
C GLU A 163 -31.41 46.71 -30.37
N GLU A 164 -32.09 47.55 -29.57
CA GLU A 164 -32.99 48.61 -30.05
C GLU A 164 -32.26 49.71 -30.83
N GLN A 165 -31.06 50.10 -30.40
CA GLN A 165 -30.25 51.12 -31.08
C GLN A 165 -29.61 50.56 -32.36
N TYR A 166 -29.21 49.29 -32.35
CA TYR A 166 -28.73 48.59 -33.55
C TYR A 166 -29.78 48.54 -34.66
N ILE A 167 -31.02 48.17 -34.32
CA ILE A 167 -32.13 48.10 -35.31
C ILE A 167 -32.39 49.47 -35.94
N LYS A 168 -32.35 50.54 -35.13
CA LYS A 168 -32.53 51.92 -35.60
C LYS A 168 -31.41 52.36 -36.54
N LEU A 169 -30.15 52.12 -36.19
CA LEU A 169 -29.00 52.52 -37.00
C LEU A 169 -28.86 51.71 -38.29
N LYS A 170 -29.20 50.42 -38.25
CA LYS A 170 -29.16 49.53 -39.44
C LYS A 170 -30.21 49.90 -40.51
N ALA A 171 -31.24 50.66 -40.16
CA ALA A 171 -32.24 51.13 -41.11
C ALA A 171 -31.70 52.24 -42.04
N PHE A 172 -30.61 52.91 -41.67
CA PHE A 172 -30.00 53.98 -42.47
C PHE A 172 -28.94 53.42 -43.44
N PRO A 173 -28.79 54.02 -44.63
CA PRO A 173 -27.70 53.70 -45.56
C PRO A 173 -26.32 54.03 -44.96
N GLU A 174 -25.28 53.29 -45.36
CA GLU A 174 -23.90 53.48 -44.87
C GLU A 174 -23.37 54.91 -45.07
N ASP A 175 -23.79 55.58 -46.16
CA ASP A 175 -23.36 56.94 -46.50
C ASP A 175 -23.94 58.03 -45.57
N GLN A 176 -24.98 57.70 -44.81
CA GLN A 176 -25.65 58.63 -43.88
C GLN A 176 -25.24 58.42 -42.42
N LEU A 177 -24.51 57.33 -42.14
CA LEU A 177 -24.06 57.00 -40.79
C LEU A 177 -22.77 57.75 -40.47
N SER A 178 -22.68 58.27 -39.24
CA SER A 178 -21.40 58.76 -38.75
C SER A 178 -20.42 57.59 -38.59
N ILE A 179 -19.11 57.86 -38.70
CA ILE A 179 -18.06 56.84 -38.54
C ILE A 179 -18.24 56.03 -37.23
N PRO A 180 -18.55 56.63 -36.06
CA PRO A 180 -18.83 55.88 -34.85
C PRO A 180 -20.06 54.98 -34.96
N GLU A 181 -21.16 55.46 -35.54
CA GLU A 181 -22.40 54.67 -35.69
C GLU A 181 -22.19 53.47 -36.62
N TYR A 182 -21.51 53.68 -37.76
CA TYR A 182 -21.17 52.61 -38.69
C TYR A 182 -20.32 51.53 -38.02
N VAL A 183 -19.25 51.93 -37.31
CA VAL A 183 -18.38 50.99 -36.59
C VAL A 183 -19.15 50.28 -35.48
N SER A 184 -20.05 50.98 -34.78
CA SER A 184 -20.88 50.37 -33.74
C SER A 184 -21.78 49.28 -34.30
N VAL A 185 -22.47 49.53 -35.43
CA VAL A 185 -23.34 48.53 -36.10
C VAL A 185 -22.54 47.30 -36.49
N ARG A 186 -21.37 47.47 -37.13
CA ARG A 186 -20.49 46.35 -37.51
C ARG A 186 -19.94 45.59 -36.32
N PHE A 187 -19.56 46.30 -35.25
CA PHE A 187 -19.10 45.69 -34.01
C PHE A 187 -20.21 44.86 -33.36
N TYR A 188 -21.43 45.39 -33.30
CA TYR A 188 -22.59 44.67 -32.77
C TYR A 188 -22.89 43.40 -33.58
N GLU A 189 -22.84 43.44 -34.91
CA GLU A 189 -23.07 42.27 -35.78
C GLU A 189 -22.08 41.14 -35.54
N LEU A 190 -20.83 41.46 -35.25
CA LEU A 190 -19.78 40.47 -35.00
C LEU A 190 -19.77 39.98 -33.54
N VAL A 191 -19.97 40.88 -32.58
CA VAL A 191 -19.78 40.59 -31.16
C VAL A 191 -21.04 40.04 -30.50
N ASN A 192 -22.23 40.49 -30.90
CA ASN A 192 -23.49 40.01 -30.32
C ASN A 192 -23.72 38.50 -30.50
N PRO A 193 -23.50 37.86 -31.67
CA PRO A 193 -23.65 36.41 -31.79
C PRO A 193 -22.67 35.65 -30.90
N LEU A 194 -21.42 36.11 -30.80
CA LEU A 194 -20.43 35.52 -29.89
C LEU A 194 -20.85 35.68 -28.42
N ARG A 195 -21.42 36.82 -28.02
CA ARG A 195 -21.98 37.02 -26.68
C ARG A 195 -23.15 36.07 -26.41
N LYS A 196 -24.04 35.86 -27.38
CA LYS A 196 -25.15 34.89 -27.28
C LYS A 196 -24.61 33.46 -27.12
N GLU A 197 -23.64 33.06 -27.92
CA GLU A 197 -22.99 31.75 -27.82
C GLU A 197 -22.31 31.54 -26.46
N ILE A 198 -21.59 32.55 -25.95
CA ILE A 198 -20.98 32.51 -24.61
C ILE A 198 -22.07 32.33 -23.53
N CYS A 199 -23.18 33.06 -23.62
CA CYS A 199 -24.29 32.91 -22.67
C CYS A 199 -24.88 31.50 -22.73
N GLU A 200 -25.13 30.97 -23.93
CA GLU A 200 -25.65 29.61 -24.12
C GLU A 200 -24.69 28.55 -23.56
N LEU A 201 -23.38 28.68 -23.84
CA LEU A 201 -22.35 27.80 -23.31
C LEU A 201 -22.27 27.88 -21.78
N GLN A 202 -22.41 29.08 -21.21
CA GLN A 202 -22.43 29.27 -19.76
C GLN A 202 -23.64 28.58 -19.12
N VAL A 203 -24.82 28.70 -19.73
CA VAL A 203 -26.04 28.00 -19.26
C VAL A 203 -25.86 26.48 -19.37
N LYS A 204 -25.37 25.97 -20.50
CA LYS A 204 -25.08 24.54 -20.69
C LYS A 204 -24.07 24.02 -19.66
N LYS A 205 -23.02 24.78 -19.39
CA LYS A 205 -22.02 24.45 -18.36
C LYS A 205 -22.66 24.31 -16.98
N ASN A 206 -23.56 25.23 -16.62
CA ASN A 206 -24.23 25.19 -15.32
C ASN A 206 -25.15 23.97 -15.20
N ILE A 207 -25.95 23.67 -16.24
CA ILE A 207 -26.81 22.47 -16.28
C ILE A 207 -25.97 21.20 -16.13
N LEU A 208 -24.89 21.06 -16.90
CA LEU A 208 -24.00 19.90 -16.80
C LEU A 208 -23.31 19.79 -15.44
N ALA A 209 -22.99 20.92 -14.79
CA ALA A 209 -22.42 20.92 -13.46
C ALA A 209 -23.44 20.46 -12.39
N GLU A 210 -24.69 20.88 -12.52
CA GLU A 210 -25.80 20.42 -11.68
C GLU A 210 -26.05 18.92 -11.87
N GLU A 211 -26.17 18.44 -13.11
CA GLU A 211 -26.31 17.01 -13.43
C GLU A 211 -25.14 16.17 -12.90
N LEU A 212 -23.91 16.68 -13.02
CA LEU A 212 -22.74 16.02 -12.44
C LEU A 212 -22.84 15.95 -10.92
N SER A 213 -23.35 17.00 -10.27
CA SER A 213 -23.52 17.05 -8.82
C SER A 213 -24.61 16.06 -8.34
N THR A 214 -25.74 15.98 -9.06
CA THR A 214 -26.82 15.04 -8.74
C THR A 214 -26.36 13.61 -8.94
N ASN A 215 -25.65 13.31 -10.04
CA ASN A 215 -25.11 11.98 -10.30
C ASN A 215 -24.07 11.58 -9.25
N LYS A 216 -23.22 12.50 -8.80
CA LYS A 216 -22.27 12.25 -7.69
C LYS A 216 -23.00 11.92 -6.38
N ASN A 217 -24.10 12.62 -6.08
CA ASN A 217 -24.88 12.36 -4.87
C ASN A 217 -25.62 11.03 -4.94
N GLN A 218 -26.22 10.71 -6.09
CA GLN A 218 -26.85 9.40 -6.33
C GLN A 218 -25.85 8.25 -6.20
N LEU A 219 -24.64 8.42 -6.76
CA LEU A 219 -23.59 7.43 -6.66
C LEU A 219 -23.16 7.22 -5.20
N LYS A 220 -23.02 8.29 -4.41
CA LYS A 220 -22.74 8.20 -2.97
C LYS A 220 -23.81 7.43 -2.21
N GLN A 221 -25.08 7.78 -2.41
CA GLN A 221 -26.21 7.07 -1.79
C GLN A 221 -26.23 5.59 -2.18
N LEU A 222 -25.99 5.29 -3.45
CA LEU A 222 -25.94 3.90 -3.92
C LEU A 222 -24.76 3.14 -3.30
N THR A 223 -23.59 3.76 -3.14
CA THR A 223 -22.45 3.14 -2.46
C THR A 223 -22.72 2.90 -0.97
N GLU A 224 -23.37 3.84 -0.29
CA GLU A 224 -23.73 3.72 1.13
C GLU A 224 -24.74 2.57 1.34
N THR A 225 -25.81 2.54 0.55
CA THR A 225 -26.80 1.44 0.60
C THR A 225 -26.18 0.07 0.30
N TYR A 226 -25.28 -0.01 -0.70
CA TYR A 226 -24.56 -1.24 -1.00
C TYR A 226 -23.65 -1.70 0.15
N GLU A 227 -22.96 -0.78 0.82
CA GLU A 227 -22.14 -1.10 1.99
C GLU A 227 -22.99 -1.56 3.19
N GLU A 228 -24.14 -0.94 3.42
CA GLU A 228 -25.12 -1.37 4.43
C GLU A 228 -25.66 -2.77 4.14
N ASP A 229 -26.11 -3.03 2.91
CA ASP A 229 -26.59 -4.35 2.50
C ASP A 229 -25.52 -5.42 2.63
N ARG A 230 -24.26 -5.09 2.30
CA ARG A 230 -23.12 -6.00 2.49
C ARG A 230 -22.90 -6.33 3.96
N LYS A 231 -23.01 -5.36 4.86
CA LYS A 231 -22.92 -5.59 6.32
C LYS A 231 -24.07 -6.46 6.80
N ASN A 232 -25.31 -6.10 6.43
CA ASN A 232 -26.53 -6.85 6.78
C ASN A 232 -26.43 -8.31 6.30
N TYR A 233 -25.98 -8.54 5.07
CA TYR A 233 -25.77 -9.89 4.53
C TYR A 233 -24.77 -10.69 5.37
N SER A 234 -23.64 -10.08 5.76
CA SER A 234 -22.64 -10.74 6.59
C SER A 234 -23.17 -11.09 7.99
N GLU A 235 -23.97 -10.21 8.60
CA GLU A 235 -24.61 -10.46 9.90
C GLU A 235 -25.63 -11.59 9.82
N VAL A 236 -26.47 -11.59 8.78
CA VAL A 236 -27.43 -12.67 8.53
C VAL A 236 -26.71 -13.98 8.27
N GLN A 237 -25.60 -13.98 7.52
CA GLN A 237 -24.80 -15.18 7.28
C GLN A 237 -24.22 -15.76 8.57
N ILE A 238 -23.65 -14.91 9.45
CA ILE A 238 -23.15 -15.32 10.76
C ILE A 238 -24.29 -15.90 11.62
N ARG A 239 -25.46 -15.25 11.61
CA ARG A 239 -26.64 -15.73 12.33
C ARG A 239 -27.10 -17.09 11.80
N CYS A 240 -27.14 -17.29 10.48
CA CYS A 240 -27.47 -18.57 9.87
C CYS A 240 -26.49 -19.68 10.27
N GLN A 241 -25.18 -19.38 10.29
CA GLN A 241 -24.16 -20.34 10.75
C GLN A 241 -24.36 -20.71 12.22
N ARG A 242 -24.63 -19.73 13.09
CA ARG A 242 -24.92 -20.00 14.51
C ARG A 242 -26.16 -20.88 14.68
N LEU A 243 -27.26 -20.52 14.01
CA LEU A 243 -28.50 -21.30 14.07
C LEU A 243 -28.32 -22.73 13.52
N ALA A 244 -27.48 -22.93 12.51
CA ALA A 244 -27.17 -24.25 12.00
C ALA A 244 -26.43 -25.13 13.04
N LEU A 245 -25.51 -24.53 13.81
CA LEU A 245 -24.81 -25.22 14.90
C LEU A 245 -25.78 -25.55 16.04
N GLU A 246 -26.59 -24.59 16.50
CA GLU A 246 -27.61 -24.82 17.54
C GLU A 246 -28.62 -25.91 17.12
N LEU A 247 -28.99 -25.94 15.84
CA LEU A 247 -29.85 -26.99 15.28
C LEU A 247 -29.17 -28.36 15.25
N ALA A 248 -27.86 -28.42 15.01
CA ALA A 248 -27.11 -29.67 15.09
C ALA A 248 -27.02 -30.19 16.53
N ASP A 249 -26.72 -29.31 17.49
CA ASP A 249 -26.63 -29.65 18.91
C ASP A 249 -27.97 -30.17 19.46
N THR A 250 -29.07 -29.47 19.12
CA THR A 250 -30.42 -29.91 19.53
C THR A 250 -30.80 -31.25 18.90
N LYS A 251 -30.47 -31.50 17.63
CA LYS A 251 -30.65 -32.83 17.01
C LYS A 251 -29.85 -33.91 17.72
N GLN A 252 -28.61 -33.63 18.11
CA GLN A 252 -27.78 -34.59 18.85
C GLN A 252 -28.39 -34.90 20.23
N LEU A 253 -28.87 -33.90 20.96
CA LEU A 253 -29.54 -34.09 22.24
C LEU A 253 -30.81 -34.93 22.12
N ILE A 254 -31.62 -34.68 21.08
CA ILE A 254 -32.81 -35.49 20.78
C ILE A 254 -32.41 -36.94 20.51
N GLN A 255 -31.44 -37.18 19.63
CA GLN A 255 -30.95 -38.54 19.33
C GLN A 255 -30.43 -39.28 20.57
N GLN A 256 -29.72 -38.58 21.47
CA GLN A 256 -29.29 -39.18 22.74
C GLN A 256 -30.48 -39.50 23.66
N GLY A 257 -31.49 -38.63 23.69
CA GLY A 257 -32.74 -38.86 24.41
C GLY A 257 -33.49 -40.08 23.88
N ASP A 258 -33.67 -40.16 22.56
CA ASP A 258 -34.33 -41.28 21.87
C ASP A 258 -33.59 -42.59 22.14
N TYR A 259 -32.25 -42.61 22.02
CA TYR A 259 -31.45 -43.79 22.33
C TYR A 259 -31.62 -44.26 23.79
N ARG A 260 -31.70 -43.33 24.76
CA ARG A 260 -31.96 -43.68 26.16
C ARG A 260 -33.36 -44.26 26.33
N GLN A 261 -34.35 -43.67 25.66
CA GLN A 261 -35.73 -44.11 25.73
C GLN A 261 -35.92 -45.50 25.11
N GLU A 262 -35.37 -45.75 23.93
CA GLU A 262 -35.45 -47.06 23.25
C GLU A 262 -34.77 -48.19 24.04
N ASN A 263 -33.67 -47.87 24.74
CA ASN A 263 -32.95 -48.87 25.54
C ASN A 263 -33.46 -49.01 26.97
N TYR A 264 -34.32 -48.10 27.44
CA TYR A 264 -34.82 -48.11 28.81
C TYR A 264 -35.50 -49.44 29.13
N ASP A 265 -36.41 -49.91 28.27
CA ASP A 265 -37.17 -51.14 28.52
C ASP A 265 -36.27 -52.38 28.57
N LYS A 266 -35.23 -52.43 27.72
CA LYS A 266 -34.24 -53.52 27.74
C LYS A 266 -33.47 -53.54 29.04
N VAL A 267 -32.84 -52.42 29.41
CA VAL A 267 -32.07 -52.29 30.66
C VAL A 267 -32.96 -52.55 31.87
N LYS A 268 -34.20 -52.06 31.84
CA LYS A 268 -35.20 -52.29 32.88
C LYS A 268 -35.50 -53.78 33.03
N SER A 269 -35.71 -54.49 31.93
CA SER A 269 -36.00 -55.93 31.90
C SER A 269 -34.81 -56.78 32.36
N GLU A 270 -33.58 -56.42 31.97
CA GLU A 270 -32.36 -57.09 32.42
C GLU A 270 -32.18 -56.91 33.92
N ARG A 271 -32.37 -55.69 34.43
CA ARG A 271 -32.34 -55.42 35.88
C ARG A 271 -33.45 -56.20 36.60
N ASP A 272 -34.69 -56.21 36.11
CA ASP A 272 -35.78 -56.97 36.74
C ASP A 272 -35.47 -58.48 36.75
N ALA A 273 -34.89 -59.02 35.69
CA ALA A 273 -34.46 -60.43 35.62
C ALA A 273 -33.36 -60.74 36.65
N LEU A 274 -32.33 -59.89 36.73
CA LEU A 274 -31.26 -60.03 37.73
C LEU A 274 -31.79 -59.90 39.17
N GLU A 275 -32.72 -58.98 39.41
CA GLU A 275 -33.40 -58.86 40.71
C GLU A 275 -34.15 -60.16 41.07
N GLN A 276 -34.84 -60.78 40.12
CA GLN A 276 -35.49 -62.08 40.31
C GLN A 276 -34.48 -63.20 40.60
N GLU A 277 -33.39 -63.29 39.83
CA GLU A 277 -32.33 -64.28 40.06
C GLU A 277 -31.71 -64.13 41.46
N VAL A 278 -31.46 -62.91 41.92
CA VAL A 278 -30.96 -62.65 43.28
C VAL A 278 -31.95 -63.14 44.34
N ILE A 279 -33.24 -62.90 44.16
CA ILE A 279 -34.28 -63.40 45.08
C ILE A 279 -34.31 -64.93 45.11
N GLU A 280 -34.23 -65.59 43.96
CA GLU A 280 -34.19 -67.05 43.88
C GLU A 280 -32.94 -67.64 44.54
N LEU A 281 -31.77 -67.05 44.29
CA LEU A 281 -30.52 -67.48 44.90
C LEU A 281 -30.55 -67.32 46.42
N ARG A 282 -31.11 -66.22 46.94
CA ARG A 282 -31.30 -66.03 48.38
C ARG A 282 -32.20 -67.11 48.99
N ARG A 283 -33.34 -67.43 48.35
CA ARG A 283 -34.23 -68.52 48.81
C ARG A 283 -33.52 -69.88 48.79
N LYS A 284 -32.77 -70.19 47.73
CA LYS A 284 -31.98 -71.44 47.64
C LYS A 284 -30.93 -71.50 48.76
N HIS A 285 -30.27 -70.37 49.03
CA HIS A 285 -29.30 -70.26 50.11
C HIS A 285 -29.94 -70.48 51.48
N GLU A 286 -31.06 -69.84 51.78
CA GLU A 286 -31.81 -70.04 53.03
C GLU A 286 -32.19 -71.52 53.25
N ILE A 287 -32.65 -72.21 52.20
CA ILE A 287 -32.98 -73.65 52.27
C ILE A 287 -31.72 -74.49 52.54
N LEU A 288 -30.61 -74.19 51.86
CA LEU A 288 -29.35 -74.89 52.07
C LEU A 288 -28.77 -74.65 53.46
N GLU A 289 -28.84 -73.42 53.98
CA GLU A 289 -28.44 -73.09 55.34
C GLU A 289 -29.27 -73.86 56.37
N ALA A 290 -30.59 -73.91 56.19
CA ALA A 290 -31.47 -74.70 57.05
C ALA A 290 -31.12 -76.20 57.03
N SER A 291 -30.86 -76.76 55.84
CA SER A 291 -30.42 -78.15 55.69
C SER A 291 -29.07 -78.41 56.35
N HIS A 292 -28.09 -77.53 56.13
CA HIS A 292 -26.77 -77.62 56.76
C HIS A 292 -26.86 -77.55 58.29
N MET A 293 -27.75 -76.71 58.83
CA MET A 293 -28.00 -76.63 60.27
C MET A 293 -28.57 -77.93 60.83
N ILE A 294 -29.49 -78.60 60.10
CA ILE A 294 -30.02 -79.92 60.49
C ILE A 294 -28.91 -80.97 60.46
N GLN A 295 -28.17 -81.09 59.36
CA GLN A 295 -27.07 -82.04 59.22
C GLN A 295 -25.97 -81.83 60.28
N THR A 296 -25.68 -80.57 60.63
CA THR A 296 -24.71 -80.25 61.68
C THR A 296 -25.19 -80.74 63.05
N LYS A 297 -26.49 -80.62 63.34
CA LYS A 297 -27.09 -81.15 64.57
C LYS A 297 -27.03 -82.68 64.59
N GLU A 298 -27.46 -83.35 63.52
CA GLU A 298 -27.40 -84.81 63.39
C GLU A 298 -25.96 -85.32 63.55
N ARG A 299 -24.98 -84.68 62.89
CA ARG A 299 -23.56 -85.02 63.07
C ARG A 299 -23.11 -84.87 64.52
N SER A 300 -23.56 -83.83 65.22
CA SER A 300 -23.22 -83.62 66.63
C SER A 300 -23.87 -84.65 67.55
N GLU A 301 -25.07 -85.12 67.24
CA GLU A 301 -25.78 -86.18 67.96
C GLU A 301 -25.08 -87.53 67.73
N LEU A 302 -24.80 -87.89 66.47
CA LEU A 302 -24.02 -89.09 66.13
C LEU A 302 -22.64 -89.06 66.79
N SER A 303 -21.96 -87.91 66.82
CA SER A 303 -20.68 -87.79 67.52
C SER A 303 -20.80 -88.05 69.02
N LYS A 304 -21.90 -87.63 69.67
CA LYS A 304 -22.16 -87.95 71.08
C LYS A 304 -22.43 -89.44 71.25
N GLU A 305 -23.24 -90.04 70.37
CA GLU A 305 -23.53 -91.47 70.39
C GLU A 305 -22.26 -92.30 70.23
N VAL A 306 -21.36 -91.94 69.31
CA VAL A 306 -20.05 -92.58 69.14
C VAL A 306 -19.25 -92.53 70.44
N VAL A 307 -19.15 -91.37 71.10
CA VAL A 307 -18.45 -91.25 72.38
C VAL A 307 -19.09 -92.13 73.45
N THR A 308 -20.43 -92.21 73.52
CA THR A 308 -21.10 -93.11 74.47
C THR A 308 -20.83 -94.58 74.17
N LEU A 309 -20.82 -94.98 72.89
CA LEU A 309 -20.49 -96.34 72.48
C LEU A 309 -19.04 -96.68 72.81
N GLU A 310 -18.08 -95.79 72.55
CA GLU A 310 -16.68 -95.96 72.96
C GLU A 310 -16.57 -96.16 74.47
N GLN A 311 -17.28 -95.38 75.28
CA GLN A 311 -17.34 -95.58 76.73
C GLN A 311 -17.91 -96.95 77.11
N THR A 312 -18.99 -97.41 76.48
CA THR A 312 -19.54 -98.75 76.74
C THR A 312 -18.57 -99.86 76.33
N VAL A 313 -17.88 -99.72 75.20
CA VAL A 313 -16.87 -100.68 74.73
C VAL A 313 -15.70 -100.76 75.71
N THR A 314 -15.20 -99.62 76.19
CA THR A 314 -14.10 -99.61 77.18
C THR A 314 -14.53 -100.26 78.51
N LEU A 315 -15.79 -100.10 78.93
CA LEU A 315 -16.32 -100.77 80.11
C LEU A 315 -16.43 -102.29 79.91
N LEU A 316 -17.00 -102.73 78.78
CA LEU A 316 -17.07 -104.15 78.42
C LEU A 316 -15.69 -104.80 78.26
N GLN A 317 -14.69 -104.07 77.79
CA GLN A 317 -13.30 -104.55 77.74
C GLN A 317 -12.76 -104.80 79.14
N LYS A 318 -13.01 -103.90 80.11
CA LYS A 318 -12.63 -104.11 81.52
C LYS A 318 -13.34 -105.32 82.13
N ASP A 319 -14.64 -105.49 81.85
CA ASP A 319 -15.40 -106.66 82.31
C ASP A 319 -14.85 -107.96 81.71
N LYS A 320 -14.55 -107.96 80.41
CA LYS A 320 -13.90 -109.09 79.73
C LYS A 320 -12.55 -109.43 80.36
N GLU A 321 -11.71 -108.43 80.64
CA GLU A 321 -10.43 -108.63 81.31
C GLU A 321 -10.60 -109.20 82.71
N TYR A 322 -11.56 -108.70 83.49
CA TYR A 322 -11.88 -109.20 84.81
C TYR A 322 -12.32 -110.66 84.77
N LEU A 323 -13.27 -111.00 83.90
CA LEU A 323 -13.74 -112.38 83.71
C LEU A 323 -12.64 -113.30 83.20
N ASN A 324 -11.77 -112.83 82.29
CA ASN A 324 -10.62 -113.61 81.83
C ASN A 324 -9.64 -113.91 82.96
N ARG A 325 -9.34 -112.95 83.85
CA ARG A 325 -8.51 -113.19 85.04
C ARG A 325 -9.15 -114.25 85.94
N GLN A 326 -10.44 -114.12 86.23
CA GLN A 326 -11.17 -115.09 87.05
C GLN A 326 -11.18 -116.50 86.42
N ASN A 327 -11.37 -116.57 85.10
CA ASN A 327 -11.39 -117.84 84.38
C ASN A 327 -9.99 -118.50 84.37
N MET A 328 -8.92 -117.71 84.25
CA MET A 328 -7.55 -118.19 84.37
C MET A 328 -7.27 -118.74 85.78
N GLU A 329 -7.69 -118.03 86.84
CA GLU A 329 -7.58 -118.51 88.22
C GLU A 329 -8.32 -119.82 88.44
N LEU A 330 -9.55 -119.94 87.92
CA LEU A 330 -10.33 -121.17 87.98
C LEU A 330 -9.68 -122.30 87.18
N SER A 331 -9.17 -122.02 85.98
CA SER A 331 -8.46 -123.00 85.14
C SER A 331 -7.21 -123.54 85.84
N VAL A 332 -6.42 -122.68 86.49
CA VAL A 332 -5.25 -123.11 87.28
C VAL A 332 -5.67 -123.97 88.48
N ARG A 333 -6.77 -123.64 89.16
CA ARG A 333 -7.32 -124.48 90.24
C ARG A 333 -7.81 -125.83 89.72
N CYS A 334 -8.52 -125.86 88.60
CA CYS A 334 -8.96 -127.08 87.94
C CYS A 334 -7.76 -127.97 87.60
N ALA A 335 -6.72 -127.42 86.96
CA ALA A 335 -5.50 -128.17 86.65
C ALA A 335 -4.82 -128.74 87.92
N HIS A 336 -4.78 -127.98 89.03
CA HIS A 336 -4.24 -128.48 90.29
C HIS A 336 -5.05 -129.65 90.87
N GLU A 337 -6.38 -129.61 90.80
CA GLU A 337 -7.23 -130.70 91.26
C GLU A 337 -7.18 -131.90 90.30
N GLU A 338 -7.05 -131.68 89.00
CA GLU A 338 -6.81 -132.74 87.99
C GLU A 338 -5.48 -133.46 88.25
N ASP A 339 -4.38 -132.73 88.43
CA ASP A 339 -3.08 -133.29 88.81
C ASP A 339 -3.16 -134.11 90.11
N ARG A 340 -3.92 -133.62 91.09
CA ARG A 340 -4.14 -134.32 92.36
C ARG A 340 -4.92 -135.61 92.14
N LEU A 341 -5.92 -135.58 91.27
CA LEU A 341 -6.74 -136.75 90.91
C LEU A 341 -5.90 -137.79 90.15
N GLU A 342 -5.07 -137.37 89.20
CA GLU A 342 -4.12 -138.24 88.49
C GLU A 342 -3.16 -138.93 89.46
N ARG A 343 -2.56 -138.18 90.41
CA ARG A 343 -1.68 -138.79 91.44
C ARG A 343 -2.42 -139.83 92.27
N LEU A 344 -3.67 -139.56 92.66
CA LEU A 344 -4.49 -140.52 93.41
C LEU A 344 -4.87 -141.75 92.57
N GLN A 345 -5.15 -141.57 91.27
CA GLN A 345 -5.39 -142.67 90.34
C GLN A 345 -4.14 -143.53 90.15
N ALA A 346 -2.97 -142.93 89.98
CA ALA A 346 -1.71 -143.67 89.89
C ALA A 346 -1.45 -144.51 91.15
N GLN A 347 -1.66 -143.94 92.34
CA GLN A 347 -1.56 -144.67 93.61
C GLN A 347 -2.58 -145.82 93.71
N LEU A 348 -3.80 -145.64 93.19
CA LEU A 348 -4.81 -146.68 93.14
C LEU A 348 -4.40 -147.82 92.20
N GLU A 349 -3.88 -147.50 91.02
CA GLU A 349 -3.40 -148.50 90.05
C GLU A 349 -2.17 -149.27 90.55
N GLU A 350 -1.22 -148.60 91.21
CA GLU A 350 -0.11 -149.28 91.91
C GLU A 350 -0.63 -150.25 92.98
N SER A 351 -1.64 -149.82 93.76
CA SER A 351 -2.28 -150.69 94.76
C SER A 351 -3.01 -151.89 94.13
N LYS A 352 -3.65 -151.71 92.97
CA LYS A 352 -4.26 -152.81 92.20
C LYS A 352 -3.21 -153.77 91.66
N LYS A 353 -2.14 -153.28 91.04
CA LYS A 353 -1.02 -154.12 90.57
C LYS A 353 -0.38 -154.92 91.68
N ALA A 354 -0.09 -154.27 92.82
CA ALA A 354 0.43 -154.98 93.99
C ALA A 354 -0.53 -156.08 94.47
N ARG A 355 -1.84 -155.86 94.36
CA ARG A 355 -2.86 -156.88 94.66
C ARG A 355 -2.86 -158.01 93.63
N GLU A 356 -2.79 -157.70 92.34
CA GLU A 356 -2.71 -158.67 91.23
C GLU A 356 -1.45 -159.53 91.34
N GLU A 357 -0.27 -158.94 91.57
CA GLU A 357 0.98 -159.66 91.80
C GLU A 357 0.89 -160.62 92.99
N MET A 358 0.21 -160.22 94.07
CA MET A 358 -0.05 -161.10 95.21
C MET A 358 -1.01 -162.24 94.85
N TYR A 359 -2.05 -161.97 94.07
CA TYR A 359 -2.96 -162.99 93.54
C TYR A 359 -2.25 -163.96 92.59
N GLU A 360 -1.39 -163.48 91.69
CA GLU A 360 -0.59 -164.32 90.80
C GLU A 360 0.36 -165.22 91.57
N LYS A 361 1.07 -164.68 92.57
CA LYS A 361 1.92 -165.48 93.48
C LYS A 361 1.11 -166.57 94.20
N TYR A 362 -0.11 -166.25 94.64
CA TYR A 362 -1.02 -167.22 95.25
C TYR A 362 -1.48 -168.30 94.25
N VAL A 363 -1.88 -167.93 93.04
CA VAL A 363 -2.31 -168.88 91.99
C VAL A 363 -1.16 -169.77 91.55
N ALA A 364 0.02 -169.20 91.30
CA ALA A 364 1.23 -169.96 90.94
C ALA A 364 1.58 -170.98 92.04
N SER A 365 1.49 -170.58 93.32
CA SER A 365 1.65 -171.49 94.45
C SER A 365 0.60 -172.61 94.44
N ARG A 366 -0.69 -172.27 94.25
CA ARG A 366 -1.79 -173.24 94.19
C ARG A 366 -1.62 -174.25 93.04
N ASP A 367 -1.27 -173.78 91.85
CA ASP A 367 -1.13 -174.62 90.66
C ASP A 367 0.10 -175.52 90.74
N HIS A 368 1.20 -175.05 91.36
CA HIS A 368 2.35 -175.90 91.67
C HIS A 368 1.94 -177.10 92.54
N TYR A 369 1.19 -176.86 93.63
CA TYR A 369 0.68 -177.94 94.48
C TYR A 369 -0.32 -178.85 93.75
N LYS A 370 -1.22 -178.29 92.92
CA LYS A 370 -2.17 -179.09 92.14
C LYS A 370 -1.46 -180.06 91.18
N THR A 371 -0.43 -179.57 90.49
CA THR A 371 0.35 -180.38 89.54
C THR A 371 1.08 -181.52 90.25
N GLU A 372 1.64 -181.27 91.44
CA GLU A 372 2.23 -182.33 92.27
C GLU A 372 1.21 -183.41 92.69
N TYR A 373 -0.04 -183.03 92.96
CA TYR A 373 -1.12 -183.99 93.29
C TYR A 373 -1.61 -184.77 92.06
N GLU A 374 -1.80 -184.11 90.91
CA GLU A 374 -2.24 -184.76 89.67
C GLU A 374 -1.22 -185.79 89.17
N ASN A 375 0.08 -185.51 89.27
CA ASN A 375 1.13 -186.46 88.91
C ASN A 375 1.08 -187.72 89.79
N LYS A 376 0.90 -187.57 91.11
CA LYS A 376 0.74 -188.72 92.02
C LYS A 376 -0.47 -189.59 91.67
N LEU A 377 -1.59 -188.96 91.27
CA LEU A 377 -2.81 -189.67 90.89
C LEU A 377 -2.67 -190.39 89.54
N HIS A 378 -1.94 -189.80 88.60
CA HIS A 378 -1.67 -190.41 87.29
C HIS A 378 -0.87 -191.70 87.45
N ASP A 379 0.19 -191.66 88.26
CA ASP A 379 1.03 -192.83 88.55
C ASP A 379 0.23 -193.98 89.20
N GLU A 380 -0.74 -193.66 90.08
CA GLU A 380 -1.63 -194.65 90.71
C GLU A 380 -2.64 -195.28 89.72
N LEU A 381 -3.22 -194.49 88.82
CA LEU A 381 -4.18 -194.97 87.81
C LEU A 381 -3.52 -195.86 86.75
N GLU A 382 -2.27 -195.57 86.38
CA GLU A 382 -1.53 -196.38 85.40
C GLU A 382 -1.20 -197.78 85.96
N GLN A 383 -0.90 -197.88 87.26
CA GLN A 383 -0.77 -199.18 87.95
C GLN A 383 -2.06 -200.01 87.93
N ILE A 384 -3.23 -199.38 88.10
CA ILE A 384 -4.53 -200.07 88.07
C ILE A 384 -4.85 -200.57 86.66
N ARG A 385 -4.62 -199.74 85.62
CA ARG A 385 -4.82 -200.14 84.21
C ARG A 385 -4.00 -201.38 83.84
N LEU A 386 -2.73 -201.40 84.23
CA LEU A 386 -1.84 -202.53 83.97
C LEU A 386 -2.33 -203.84 84.61
N LYS A 387 -2.84 -203.79 85.85
CA LYS A 387 -3.42 -204.96 86.53
C LYS A 387 -4.72 -205.45 85.88
N THR A 388 -5.59 -204.52 85.49
CA THR A 388 -6.90 -204.87 84.90
C THR A 388 -6.76 -205.53 83.53
N ASN A 389 -5.79 -205.08 82.71
CA ASN A 389 -5.51 -205.71 81.41
C ASN A 389 -5.00 -207.14 81.54
N GLN A 390 -4.24 -207.47 82.60
CA GLN A 390 -3.77 -208.84 82.84
C GLN A 390 -4.92 -209.81 83.20
N GLU A 391 -5.96 -209.33 83.89
CA GLU A 391 -7.13 -210.15 84.26
C GLU A 391 -8.09 -210.43 83.08
N ILE A 392 -8.24 -209.47 82.16
CA ILE A 392 -9.08 -209.62 80.96
C ILE A 392 -8.55 -210.71 80.02
N ASP A 393 -7.22 -210.80 79.86
CA ASP A 393 -6.62 -211.84 79.02
C ASP A 393 -6.76 -213.25 79.61
N GLN A 394 -6.80 -213.38 80.94
CA GLN A 394 -7.09 -214.65 81.61
C GLN A 394 -8.54 -215.11 81.37
N LEU A 395 -9.51 -214.19 81.40
CA LEU A 395 -10.93 -214.49 81.15
C LEU A 395 -11.23 -214.88 79.69
N ARG A 396 -10.50 -214.29 78.73
CA ARG A 396 -10.63 -214.65 77.30
C ARG A 396 -10.11 -216.04 77.00
N ASN A 397 -9.04 -216.48 77.68
CA ASN A 397 -8.51 -217.84 77.53
C ASN A 397 -9.44 -218.89 78.19
N ALA A 398 -10.03 -218.59 79.35
CA ALA A 398 -10.99 -219.47 80.02
C ALA A 398 -12.29 -219.67 79.22
N SER A 399 -12.76 -218.63 78.50
CA SER A 399 -13.96 -218.73 77.65
C SER A 399 -13.74 -219.58 76.39
N ARG A 400 -12.50 -219.63 75.87
CA ARG A 400 -12.12 -220.42 74.69
C ARG A 400 -12.14 -221.93 74.96
N GLU A 401 -11.77 -222.37 76.16
CA GLU A 401 -11.82 -223.78 76.58
C GLU A 401 -13.24 -224.31 76.88
N MET A 402 -14.15 -223.45 77.36
CA MET A 402 -15.52 -223.83 77.70
C MET A 402 -16.37 -224.15 76.45
N TYR A 403 -16.09 -223.50 75.32
CA TYR A 403 -16.80 -223.74 74.06
C TYR A 403 -16.42 -225.08 73.41
N GLU A 404 -15.16 -225.51 73.51
CA GLU A 404 -14.72 -226.82 72.97
C GLU A 404 -15.28 -228.01 73.77
N ARG A 405 -15.48 -227.86 75.08
CA ARG A 405 -16.08 -228.90 75.94
C ARG A 405 -17.59 -229.08 75.70
N LYS A 406 -18.31 -228.06 75.22
CA LYS A 406 -19.77 -228.15 74.94
C LYS A 406 -20.12 -228.82 73.61
N LYS A 407 -19.26 -228.79 72.58
CA LYS A 407 -19.59 -229.46 71.29
C LYS A 407 -19.27 -230.96 71.27
N LYS A 408 -18.30 -231.45 72.07
CA LYS A 408 -18.01 -232.90 72.23
C LYS A 408 -19.02 -233.67 73.10
N LYS A 409 -19.90 -233.00 73.87
CA LYS A 409 -20.97 -233.63 74.68
C LYS A 409 -22.38 -233.53 74.08
N LYS A 410 -22.51 -233.24 72.77
CA LYS A 410 -23.62 -233.77 71.94
C LYS A 410 -23.16 -235.06 71.27
N LYS A 411 -23.27 -236.13 72.07
CA LYS A 411 -23.28 -237.54 71.67
C LYS A 411 -23.98 -237.75 70.33
N LYS A 412 -23.41 -238.62 69.49
CA LYS A 412 -23.86 -240.02 69.42
C LYS A 412 -25.27 -240.28 70.01
N LYS A 413 -26.32 -239.86 69.29
CA LYS A 413 -27.20 -240.84 68.66
C LYS A 413 -26.58 -241.10 67.29
N LYS A 414 -25.71 -242.09 67.04
CA LYS A 414 -25.21 -243.25 67.79
C LYS A 414 -23.70 -243.24 67.90
#